data_AF-A0A1Y2B0Y7-F1
#
_entry.id   AF-A0A1Y2B0Y7-F1
#
_cell.length_a   1.000
_cell.length_b   1.000
_cell.length_c   1.000
_cell.angle_alpha   90.00
_cell.angle_beta   90.00
_cell.angle_gamma   90.00
#
_symmetry.space_group_name_H-M   'P 1'
#
loop_
_entity.id
_entity.type
_entity.pdbx_description
1 polymer ?
#
loop_
_entity_poly.entity_id
_entity_poly.type
_entity_poly.pdbx_seq_one_letter_code
_entity_poly.pdbx_strand_id
1 'polypeptide(L)'
;MCNDSEIATSSSSKHLTSCTTNDERRRRVSAYTSHSPLESLYSIIPSFGSPAKSPSNSSILDDPAATALISAAASVALTLGGIYGYRHFWRRIRNADYVTSSMLDRKKWIKGVVTSVGDGDNFRLYHTPGPFFHYPLKFRSIPVTAKELKDETIHIRIAGCDAPEAAHFGNPAQPHSKESLDWLRKTIMGKTMWCQLIRKDQYQRIVGVPYIRRLLLPNRPLPVLMLKEGMAVVYESAGGEYGTWGIEGLKVYEAQAKAAKKGLWKLKKFEHPADYKKRMKMAEEGMIGVQETAQAKRKSKTRGIFGLFGRLFGR
;
A
#
# COMPACT_ATOMS: atom_id res chain seq x y z
N MET A 1 45.97 -46.61 34.63
CA MET A 1 46.68 -45.44 35.20
C MET A 1 45.62 -44.40 35.59
N CYS A 2 45.96 -43.52 36.52
CA CYS A 2 45.11 -42.55 37.24
C CYS A 2 44.10 -41.78 36.34
N ASN A 3 42.91 -41.38 36.80
CA ASN A 3 42.61 -40.41 37.90
C ASN A 3 43.35 -39.08 37.70
N ASP A 4 42.79 -37.87 37.84
CA ASP A 4 41.40 -37.33 37.95
C ASP A 4 41.43 -35.98 37.16
N SER A 5 40.39 -35.18 36.95
CA SER A 5 39.60 -34.33 37.88
C SER A 5 38.94 -33.23 37.02
N GLU A 6 37.93 -32.42 37.40
CA GLU A 6 36.87 -32.41 38.43
C GLU A 6 35.79 -31.39 37.95
N ILE A 7 34.46 -31.65 38.09
CA ILE A 7 33.50 -31.00 39.04
C ILE A 7 33.37 -29.46 38.83
N ALA A 8 32.22 -28.77 38.66
CA ALA A 8 30.82 -28.90 39.14
C ALA A 8 29.81 -28.19 38.15
N THR A 9 28.48 -27.96 38.36
CA THR A 9 27.45 -28.34 39.37
C THR A 9 26.01 -28.29 38.77
N SER A 10 25.04 -28.92 39.47
CA SER A 10 23.60 -28.60 39.69
C SER A 10 22.78 -27.75 38.67
N SER A 11 21.65 -28.15 38.06
CA SER A 11 20.50 -29.03 38.48
C SER A 11 19.72 -28.46 39.69
N SER A 12 18.40 -28.52 39.90
CA SER A 12 17.24 -29.28 39.37
C SER A 12 15.96 -28.42 39.65
N SER A 13 14.88 -28.33 38.87
CA SER A 13 13.91 -29.30 38.33
C SER A 13 12.63 -29.50 39.18
N LYS A 14 11.45 -29.22 38.56
CA LYS A 14 10.12 -29.87 38.65
C LYS A 14 9.51 -30.13 40.07
N HIS A 15 8.33 -29.64 40.46
CA HIS A 15 6.96 -29.78 39.89
C HIS A 15 6.40 -31.22 39.94
N LEU A 16 5.37 -31.50 40.77
CA LEU A 16 4.19 -32.35 40.46
C LEU A 16 3.07 -32.36 41.55
N THR A 17 1.81 -32.32 41.09
CA THR A 17 0.55 -32.98 41.57
C THR A 17 -0.01 -32.99 43.02
N SER A 18 -1.20 -32.36 43.16
CA SER A 18 -2.53 -32.98 43.46
C SER A 18 -3.17 -33.10 44.87
N CYS A 19 -4.47 -32.75 44.88
CA CYS A 19 -5.64 -33.44 45.51
C CYS A 19 -6.19 -33.08 46.93
N THR A 20 -7.54 -33.12 47.00
CA THR A 20 -8.45 -33.27 48.19
C THR A 20 -8.48 -32.13 49.24
N THR A 21 -9.56 -31.80 49.98
CA THR A 21 -11.03 -32.14 49.98
C THR A 21 -11.82 -31.08 50.80
N ASN A 22 -13.15 -31.10 50.75
CA ASN A 22 -14.03 -30.33 51.65
C ASN A 22 -13.88 -30.74 53.14
N ASP A 23 -13.83 -29.77 54.06
CA ASP A 23 -14.63 -29.73 55.31
C ASP A 23 -14.58 -28.31 55.94
N GLU A 24 -15.12 -28.13 57.15
CA GLU A 24 -15.17 -26.93 58.00
C GLU A 24 -16.28 -25.91 57.72
N ARG A 25 -17.53 -26.41 57.66
CA ARG A 25 -18.74 -25.59 57.84
C ARG A 25 -19.57 -25.99 59.08
N ARG A 26 -18.98 -25.99 60.28
CA ARG A 26 -19.70 -25.95 61.58
C ARG A 26 -18.76 -25.84 62.79
N ARG A 27 -18.89 -24.76 63.59
CA ARG A 27 -18.85 -24.71 65.09
C ARG A 27 -18.56 -23.31 65.64
N ARG A 28 -19.61 -22.53 65.90
CA ARG A 28 -19.92 -22.10 67.28
C ARG A 28 -21.38 -21.64 67.36
N VAL A 29 -21.99 -21.86 68.52
CA VAL A 29 -23.43 -21.73 68.77
C VAL A 29 -23.62 -20.84 70.01
N SER A 30 -24.69 -20.04 70.00
CA SER A 30 -25.36 -19.35 71.13
C SER A 30 -24.53 -18.73 72.26
N ALA A 31 -24.74 -17.43 72.45
CA ALA A 31 -25.32 -16.94 73.69
C ALA A 31 -26.29 -15.79 73.37
N TYR A 32 -27.56 -15.93 73.79
CA TYR A 32 -28.49 -14.80 73.85
C TYR A 32 -28.31 -14.09 75.18
N THR A 33 -28.11 -12.77 75.15
CA THR A 33 -28.43 -11.92 76.30
C THR A 33 -29.23 -10.73 75.78
N SER A 34 -30.48 -10.64 76.23
CA SER A 34 -31.36 -9.50 75.99
C SER A 34 -30.79 -8.22 76.60
N HIS A 35 -30.85 -7.09 75.89
CA HIS A 35 -31.36 -5.81 76.44
C HIS A 35 -31.67 -4.82 75.32
N SER A 36 -32.90 -4.33 75.33
CA SER A 36 -33.37 -3.04 74.81
C SER A 36 -34.54 -2.63 75.76
N PRO A 37 -34.98 -1.36 75.87
CA PRO A 37 -34.75 -0.26 74.92
C PRO A 37 -34.43 1.12 75.55
N LEU A 38 -34.27 2.14 74.69
CA LEU A 38 -34.25 3.59 75.01
C LEU A 38 -33.04 4.09 75.85
N GLU A 39 -32.92 5.42 75.94
CA GLU A 39 -31.87 6.16 76.68
C GLU A 39 -30.41 6.00 76.20
N SER A 40 -30.17 6.16 74.89
CA SER A 40 -28.92 6.80 74.44
C SER A 40 -29.08 7.45 73.07
N LEU A 41 -28.44 8.61 72.87
CA LEU A 41 -28.41 9.43 71.64
C LEU A 41 -29.62 10.34 71.33
N TYR A 42 -30.44 10.73 72.31
CA TYR A 42 -31.32 11.92 72.18
C TYR A 42 -30.60 13.26 72.46
N SER A 43 -29.28 13.23 72.67
CA SER A 43 -28.44 14.39 73.05
C SER A 43 -27.60 14.98 71.90
N ILE A 44 -27.84 14.58 70.64
CA ILE A 44 -27.22 15.18 69.46
C ILE A 44 -28.30 15.53 68.44
N ILE A 45 -29.14 16.51 68.78
CA ILE A 45 -30.03 17.18 67.84
C ILE A 45 -29.45 18.58 67.54
N PRO A 46 -28.73 18.76 66.42
CA PRO A 46 -28.68 20.05 65.78
C PRO A 46 -30.09 20.41 65.32
N SER A 47 -30.52 21.64 65.61
CA SER A 47 -31.76 22.25 65.11
C SER A 47 -32.06 21.86 63.65
N PHE A 48 -33.32 21.48 63.38
CA PHE A 48 -33.85 21.34 62.02
C PHE A 48 -33.79 22.68 61.29
N GLY A 49 -32.65 22.96 60.66
CA GLY A 49 -32.57 23.97 59.62
C GLY A 49 -33.48 23.59 58.46
N SER A 50 -34.21 24.57 57.92
CA SER A 50 -35.08 24.44 56.75
C SER A 50 -34.42 23.62 55.63
N PRO A 51 -35.19 22.87 54.82
CA PRO A 51 -34.62 22.14 53.69
C PRO A 51 -33.87 23.13 52.80
N ALA A 52 -32.53 22.97 52.76
CA ALA A 52 -31.70 23.74 51.86
C ALA A 52 -32.26 23.52 50.45
N LYS A 53 -32.65 24.61 49.78
CA LYS A 53 -33.08 24.53 48.39
C LYS A 53 -32.00 23.79 47.63
N SER A 54 -32.35 22.65 47.05
CA SER A 54 -31.52 21.97 46.05
C SER A 54 -31.01 23.05 45.10
N PRO A 55 -29.69 23.18 44.88
CA PRO A 55 -29.19 24.16 43.93
C PRO A 55 -29.89 23.84 42.61
N SER A 56 -30.67 24.80 42.11
CA SER A 56 -31.39 24.63 40.87
C SER A 56 -30.35 24.31 39.81
N ASN A 57 -30.42 23.11 39.23
CA ASN A 57 -29.73 22.78 38.00
C ASN A 57 -30.39 23.62 36.89
N SER A 58 -30.15 24.93 36.90
CA SER A 58 -30.37 25.79 35.75
C SER A 58 -29.46 25.23 34.67
N SER A 59 -30.08 24.61 33.67
CA SER A 59 -29.36 24.07 32.53
C SER A 59 -28.53 25.21 31.96
N ILE A 60 -27.28 24.95 31.58
CA ILE A 60 -26.49 25.94 30.81
C ILE A 60 -27.20 26.28 29.48
N LEU A 61 -28.19 25.47 29.09
CA LEU A 61 -29.10 25.61 27.95
C LEU A 61 -30.35 26.48 28.22
N ASP A 62 -30.62 26.88 29.47
CA ASP A 62 -31.80 27.71 29.81
C ASP A 62 -31.53 29.21 29.58
N ASP A 63 -30.26 29.61 29.53
CA ASP A 63 -29.85 30.96 29.11
C ASP A 63 -29.79 31.02 27.56
N PRO A 64 -30.55 31.91 26.89
CA PRO A 64 -30.47 32.08 25.45
C PRO A 64 -29.10 32.57 24.98
N ALA A 65 -28.36 33.34 25.77
CA ALA A 65 -27.03 33.83 25.41
C ALA A 65 -25.98 32.69 25.45
N ALA A 66 -25.93 31.92 26.52
CA ALA A 66 -25.11 30.71 26.60
C ALA A 66 -25.44 29.72 25.47
N THR A 67 -26.73 29.49 25.18
CA THR A 67 -27.17 28.61 24.10
C THR A 67 -26.72 29.11 22.71
N ALA A 68 -26.80 30.42 22.45
CA ALA A 68 -26.30 31.03 21.23
C ALA A 68 -24.77 30.88 21.09
N LEU A 69 -24.01 31.09 22.17
CA LEU A 69 -22.56 30.95 22.17
C LEU A 69 -22.11 29.49 21.98
N ILE A 70 -22.77 28.53 22.64
CA ILE A 70 -22.46 27.09 22.50
C ILE A 70 -22.79 26.59 21.10
N SER A 71 -23.94 26.96 20.53
CA SER A 71 -24.31 26.57 19.17
C SER A 71 -23.41 27.23 18.11
N ALA A 72 -23.01 28.49 18.30
CA ALA A 72 -22.02 29.16 17.46
C ALA A 72 -20.66 28.42 17.53
N ALA A 73 -20.13 28.16 18.73
CA ALA A 73 -18.86 27.44 18.91
C ALA A 73 -18.90 26.02 18.31
N ALA A 74 -20.01 25.29 18.51
CA ALA A 74 -20.21 23.96 17.93
C ALA A 74 -20.24 23.98 16.40
N SER A 75 -20.90 24.98 15.78
CA SER A 75 -20.95 25.13 14.32
C SER A 75 -19.59 25.46 13.71
N VAL A 76 -18.79 26.32 14.36
CA VAL A 76 -17.41 26.62 13.96
C VAL A 76 -16.54 25.37 14.08
N ALA A 77 -16.61 24.65 15.21
CA ALA A 77 -15.84 23.42 15.43
C ALA A 77 -16.21 22.33 14.41
N LEU A 78 -17.50 22.13 14.12
CA LEU A 78 -17.98 21.19 13.11
C LEU A 78 -17.51 21.59 11.70
N THR A 79 -17.53 22.88 11.38
CA THR A 79 -17.10 23.39 10.07
C THR A 79 -15.60 23.20 9.86
N LEU A 80 -14.76 23.63 10.83
CA LEU A 80 -13.31 23.47 10.76
C LEU A 80 -12.89 21.99 10.81
N GLY A 81 -13.51 21.20 11.68
CA GLY A 81 -13.31 19.74 11.76
C GLY A 81 -13.71 19.03 10.46
N GLY A 82 -14.83 19.43 9.85
CA GLY A 82 -15.29 18.93 8.55
C GLY A 82 -14.34 19.27 7.41
N ILE A 83 -13.84 20.50 7.34
CA ILE A 83 -12.84 20.94 6.35
C ILE A 83 -11.52 20.18 6.54
N TYR A 84 -11.04 20.04 7.79
CA TYR A 84 -9.84 19.27 8.10
C TYR A 84 -9.99 17.79 7.71
N GLY A 85 -11.08 17.15 8.13
CA GLY A 85 -11.40 15.76 7.81
C GLY A 85 -11.50 15.52 6.30
N TYR A 86 -12.18 16.42 5.58
CA TYR A 86 -12.24 16.36 4.11
C TYR A 86 -10.84 16.44 3.49
N ARG A 87 -10.02 17.42 3.89
CA ARG A 87 -8.66 17.61 3.35
C ARG A 87 -7.73 16.44 3.65
N HIS A 88 -7.88 15.80 4.80
CA HIS A 88 -7.02 14.69 5.25
C HIS A 88 -7.43 13.33 4.65
N PHE A 89 -8.74 13.00 4.69
CA PHE A 89 -9.25 11.66 4.38
C PHE A 89 -9.97 11.58 3.01
N TRP A 90 -10.64 12.64 2.57
CA TRP A 90 -11.54 12.59 1.40
C TRP A 90 -11.04 13.38 0.17
N ARG A 91 -9.95 14.14 0.30
CA ARG A 91 -9.32 14.84 -0.83
C ARG A 91 -8.84 13.84 -1.88
N ARG A 92 -9.31 14.00 -3.12
CA ARG A 92 -8.90 13.16 -4.25
C ARG A 92 -7.55 13.60 -4.83
N ILE A 93 -6.67 12.63 -5.05
CA ILE A 93 -5.47 12.72 -5.87
C ILE A 93 -5.91 12.47 -7.32
N ARG A 94 -5.61 13.39 -8.25
CA ARG A 94 -6.03 13.26 -9.66
C ARG A 94 -5.04 12.44 -10.46
N ASN A 95 -3.80 12.90 -10.52
CA ASN A 95 -2.68 12.30 -11.23
C ASN A 95 -1.47 12.07 -10.28
N ALA A 96 -0.32 11.72 -10.85
CA ALA A 96 0.93 11.49 -10.10
C ALA A 96 1.61 12.78 -9.59
N ASP A 97 1.15 13.97 -9.97
CA ASP A 97 1.73 15.26 -9.56
C ASP A 97 1.07 15.79 -8.28
N TYR A 98 -0.20 15.42 -8.06
CA TYR A 98 -0.88 15.64 -6.76
C TYR A 98 -0.40 14.67 -5.64
N VAL A 99 0.55 13.78 -5.93
CA VAL A 99 1.21 12.91 -4.93
C VAL A 99 2.42 13.64 -4.39
N THR A 100 2.35 14.08 -3.13
CA THR A 100 3.45 14.80 -2.47
C THR A 100 4.46 13.83 -1.86
N SER A 101 5.72 14.25 -1.67
CA SER A 101 6.78 13.43 -1.06
C SER A 101 6.35 12.86 0.29
N SER A 102 5.72 13.67 1.15
CA SER A 102 5.15 13.24 2.44
C SER A 102 4.15 12.07 2.35
N MET A 103 3.53 11.83 1.18
CA MET A 103 2.67 10.66 0.95
C MET A 103 3.48 9.42 0.55
N LEU A 104 4.62 9.60 -0.12
CA LEU A 104 5.58 8.55 -0.47
C LEU A 104 6.41 8.13 0.76
N ASP A 105 6.94 9.09 1.52
CA ASP A 105 7.77 8.86 2.71
C ASP A 105 7.03 8.02 3.77
N ARG A 106 5.74 8.35 3.98
CA ARG A 106 4.83 7.60 4.87
C ARG A 106 4.26 6.32 4.24
N LYS A 107 4.71 5.96 3.04
CA LYS A 107 4.22 4.85 2.20
C LYS A 107 2.69 4.76 2.19
N LYS A 108 2.03 5.91 1.90
CA LYS A 108 0.58 6.09 2.10
C LYS A 108 -0.21 5.12 1.22
N TRP A 109 -1.20 4.50 1.85
CA TRP A 109 -2.20 3.70 1.17
C TRP A 109 -3.27 4.57 0.52
N ILE A 110 -3.59 4.27 -0.74
CA ILE A 110 -4.68 4.87 -1.49
C ILE A 110 -5.64 3.81 -1.99
N LYS A 111 -6.91 4.19 -2.18
CA LYS A 111 -7.97 3.32 -2.70
C LYS A 111 -8.46 3.88 -4.03
N GLY A 112 -8.59 3.04 -5.05
CA GLY A 112 -9.09 3.46 -6.37
C GLY A 112 -9.70 2.32 -7.16
N VAL A 113 -10.15 2.62 -8.37
CA VAL A 113 -10.64 1.65 -9.36
C VAL A 113 -9.73 1.69 -10.58
N VAL A 114 -9.38 0.52 -11.13
CA VAL A 114 -8.56 0.42 -12.34
C VAL A 114 -9.40 0.78 -13.56
N THR A 115 -8.95 1.78 -14.31
CA THR A 115 -9.67 2.30 -15.48
C THR A 115 -9.05 1.87 -16.82
N SER A 116 -7.74 1.66 -16.87
CA SER A 116 -7.08 1.09 -18.05
C SER A 116 -5.78 0.37 -17.70
N VAL A 117 -5.39 -0.56 -18.58
CA VAL A 117 -4.16 -1.38 -18.47
C VAL A 117 -3.49 -1.39 -19.84
N GLY A 118 -2.41 -0.62 -19.97
CA GLY A 118 -1.62 -0.49 -21.20
C GLY A 118 -0.61 -1.61 -21.36
N ASP A 119 0.18 -1.83 -20.31
CA ASP A 119 1.35 -2.71 -20.30
C ASP A 119 1.17 -3.88 -19.33
N GLY A 120 2.03 -4.90 -19.41
CA GLY A 120 1.96 -6.09 -18.55
C GLY A 120 2.32 -5.84 -17.07
N ASP A 121 2.89 -4.69 -16.73
CA ASP A 121 3.36 -4.30 -15.39
C ASP A 121 2.84 -2.92 -14.92
N ASN A 122 2.01 -2.25 -15.71
CA ASN A 122 1.53 -0.87 -15.45
C ASN A 122 0.01 -0.75 -15.64
N PHE A 123 -0.63 0.10 -14.84
CA PHE A 123 -2.06 0.42 -14.99
C PHE A 123 -2.43 1.83 -14.53
N ARG A 124 -3.60 2.32 -14.97
CA ARG A 124 -4.17 3.60 -14.54
C ARG A 124 -5.20 3.36 -13.43
N LEU A 125 -5.03 4.07 -12.33
CA LEU A 125 -5.88 4.01 -11.14
C LEU A 125 -6.63 5.33 -10.96
N TYR A 126 -7.96 5.29 -11.02
CA TYR A 126 -8.79 6.42 -10.62
C TYR A 126 -8.99 6.38 -9.09
N HIS A 127 -8.47 7.38 -8.38
CA HIS A 127 -8.53 7.43 -6.92
C HIS A 127 -9.96 7.72 -6.43
N THR A 128 -10.48 6.89 -5.54
CA THR A 128 -11.84 6.93 -5.00
C THR A 128 -11.80 7.07 -3.46
N PRO A 129 -11.52 8.26 -2.92
CA PRO A 129 -11.43 8.47 -1.48
C PRO A 129 -12.80 8.51 -0.82
N GLY A 130 -12.86 8.05 0.43
CA GLY A 130 -14.08 8.06 1.24
C GLY A 130 -15.17 7.06 0.80
N PRO A 131 -16.38 7.19 1.36
CA PRO A 131 -17.48 6.26 1.10
C PRO A 131 -18.18 6.51 -0.24
N PHE A 132 -18.17 7.76 -0.75
CA PHE A 132 -19.14 8.23 -1.75
C PHE A 132 -19.06 7.63 -3.17
N PHE A 133 -18.08 6.75 -3.43
CA PHE A 133 -17.91 6.05 -4.71
C PHE A 133 -18.43 4.61 -4.70
N HIS A 134 -18.88 4.10 -3.55
CA HIS A 134 -19.30 2.72 -3.36
C HIS A 134 -20.62 2.67 -2.60
N TYR A 135 -21.44 1.65 -2.83
CA TYR A 135 -22.66 1.44 -2.05
C TYR A 135 -22.34 1.18 -0.56
N PRO A 136 -23.20 1.62 0.39
CA PRO A 136 -24.54 2.17 0.15
C PRO A 136 -24.57 3.65 -0.28
N LEU A 137 -23.62 4.49 0.13
CA LEU A 137 -23.66 5.94 -0.07
C LEU A 137 -23.09 6.42 -1.43
N LYS A 138 -23.49 5.77 -2.53
CA LYS A 138 -22.89 6.01 -3.87
C LYS A 138 -23.42 7.30 -4.54
N PHE A 139 -22.95 8.46 -4.09
CA PHE A 139 -23.30 9.77 -4.67
C PHE A 139 -22.33 10.26 -5.77
N ARG A 140 -21.20 9.57 -5.99
CA ARG A 140 -20.23 9.91 -7.04
C ARG A 140 -20.07 8.77 -8.04
N SER A 141 -20.13 9.12 -9.33
CA SER A 141 -19.78 8.24 -10.44
C SER A 141 -18.26 8.19 -10.64
N ILE A 142 -17.81 7.19 -11.40
CA ILE A 142 -16.44 7.08 -11.90
C ILE A 142 -16.53 7.30 -13.41
N PRO A 143 -15.77 8.25 -14.00
CA PRO A 143 -15.78 8.47 -15.44
C PRO A 143 -15.34 7.21 -16.20
N VAL A 144 -15.96 6.99 -17.37
CA VAL A 144 -15.65 5.85 -18.25
C VAL A 144 -14.99 6.34 -19.55
N THR A 145 -15.24 7.58 -19.96
CA THR A 145 -14.73 8.13 -21.22
C THR A 145 -13.25 8.44 -21.14
N ALA A 146 -12.46 8.02 -22.14
CA ALA A 146 -11.03 8.29 -22.19
C ALA A 146 -10.67 9.80 -22.09
N LYS A 147 -11.54 10.68 -22.61
CA LYS A 147 -11.40 12.15 -22.51
C LYS A 147 -11.48 12.64 -21.06
N GLU A 148 -12.39 12.09 -20.25
CA GLU A 148 -12.63 12.45 -18.84
C GLU A 148 -11.59 11.84 -17.90
N LEU A 149 -10.96 10.74 -18.31
CA LEU A 149 -9.93 10.02 -17.55
C LEU A 149 -8.51 10.56 -17.80
N LYS A 150 -8.34 11.41 -18.82
CA LYS A 150 -7.08 12.11 -19.09
C LYS A 150 -6.74 13.02 -17.91
N ASP A 151 -5.52 12.90 -17.41
CA ASP A 151 -4.97 13.66 -16.26
C ASP A 151 -5.76 13.53 -14.93
N GLU A 152 -6.77 12.65 -14.91
CA GLU A 152 -7.62 12.30 -13.77
C GLU A 152 -7.36 10.87 -13.26
N THR A 153 -6.23 10.28 -13.68
CA THR A 153 -5.78 8.94 -13.25
C THR A 153 -4.30 8.93 -12.84
N ILE A 154 -3.99 8.17 -11.79
CA ILE A 154 -2.62 7.94 -11.33
C ILE A 154 -2.04 6.76 -12.12
N HIS A 155 -0.89 6.94 -12.76
CA HIS A 155 -0.19 5.86 -13.44
C HIS A 155 0.63 5.06 -12.42
N ILE A 156 0.26 3.81 -12.18
CA ILE A 156 0.91 2.91 -11.22
C ILE A 156 1.82 1.93 -11.99
N ARG A 157 3.10 1.87 -11.60
CA ARG A 157 4.02 0.78 -11.92
C ARG A 157 3.98 -0.23 -10.78
N ILE A 158 3.79 -1.51 -11.10
CA ILE A 158 3.73 -2.57 -10.11
C ILE A 158 5.14 -2.82 -9.55
N ALA A 159 5.28 -2.74 -8.22
CA ALA A 159 6.55 -2.95 -7.54
C ALA A 159 6.94 -4.45 -7.48
N GLY A 160 8.22 -4.74 -7.67
CA GLY A 160 8.84 -6.06 -7.42
C GLY A 160 8.72 -7.07 -8.56
N CYS A 161 7.92 -6.79 -9.59
CA CYS A 161 7.79 -7.66 -10.77
C CYS A 161 7.89 -6.88 -12.08
N ASP A 162 8.53 -7.49 -13.09
CA ASP A 162 8.65 -6.98 -14.45
C ASP A 162 7.94 -7.96 -15.40
N ALA A 163 7.13 -7.45 -16.32
CA ALA A 163 6.43 -8.28 -17.30
C ALA A 163 7.28 -8.46 -18.58
N PRO A 164 7.02 -9.51 -19.38
CA PRO A 164 7.53 -9.60 -20.75
C PRO A 164 7.15 -8.37 -21.58
N GLU A 165 8.13 -7.77 -22.25
CA GLU A 165 7.97 -6.54 -23.03
C GLU A 165 7.08 -6.75 -24.26
N ALA A 166 6.11 -5.86 -24.44
CA ALA A 166 5.28 -5.80 -25.64
C ALA A 166 6.04 -5.17 -26.82
N ALA A 167 5.54 -5.35 -28.05
CA ALA A 167 6.11 -4.67 -29.22
C ALA A 167 5.97 -3.15 -29.07
N HIS A 168 7.07 -2.41 -29.21
CA HIS A 168 7.09 -0.97 -28.99
C HIS A 168 8.14 -0.30 -29.90
N PHE A 169 7.75 0.78 -30.60
CA PHE A 169 8.61 1.57 -31.49
C PHE A 169 9.50 0.75 -32.45
N GLY A 170 8.94 -0.29 -33.09
CA GLY A 170 9.65 -1.15 -34.05
C GLY A 170 10.42 -2.32 -33.42
N ASN A 171 10.59 -2.34 -32.09
CA ASN A 171 11.14 -3.50 -31.38
C ASN A 171 10.12 -4.64 -31.35
N PRO A 172 10.55 -5.90 -31.56
CA PRO A 172 9.66 -7.05 -31.51
C PRO A 172 9.04 -7.24 -30.13
N ALA A 173 7.90 -7.94 -30.06
CA ALA A 173 7.34 -8.36 -28.77
C ALA A 173 8.16 -9.53 -28.20
N GLN A 174 8.38 -9.56 -26.89
CA GLN A 174 8.83 -10.78 -26.23
C GLN A 174 7.73 -11.87 -26.30
N PRO A 175 8.10 -13.16 -26.35
CA PRO A 175 7.13 -14.25 -26.21
C PRO A 175 6.27 -14.09 -24.94
N HIS A 176 5.00 -14.49 -25.01
CA HIS A 176 4.02 -14.41 -23.91
C HIS A 176 3.67 -12.99 -23.40
N SER A 177 4.24 -11.92 -23.97
CA SER A 177 3.89 -10.50 -23.64
C SER A 177 2.39 -10.20 -23.71
N LYS A 178 1.74 -10.61 -24.80
CA LYS A 178 0.29 -10.47 -24.98
C LYS A 178 -0.52 -11.26 -23.94
N GLU A 179 -0.12 -12.49 -23.63
CA GLU A 179 -0.81 -13.35 -22.67
C GLU A 179 -0.74 -12.77 -21.24
N SER A 180 0.43 -12.26 -20.83
CA SER A 180 0.61 -11.55 -19.56
C SER A 180 -0.25 -10.29 -19.46
N LEU A 181 -0.31 -9.49 -20.53
CA LEU A 181 -1.12 -8.27 -20.61
C LEU A 181 -2.62 -8.56 -20.54
N ASP A 182 -3.10 -9.54 -21.30
CA ASP A 182 -4.53 -9.92 -21.33
C ASP A 182 -4.95 -10.60 -20.02
N TRP A 183 -4.06 -11.39 -19.39
CA TRP A 183 -4.25 -11.88 -18.02
C TRP A 183 -4.37 -10.74 -17.01
N LEU A 184 -3.51 -9.71 -17.09
CA LEU A 184 -3.55 -8.58 -16.16
C LEU A 184 -4.87 -7.81 -16.34
N ARG A 185 -5.24 -7.48 -17.58
CA ARG A 185 -6.54 -6.87 -17.93
C ARG A 185 -7.71 -7.64 -17.31
N LYS A 186 -7.82 -8.94 -17.59
CA LYS A 186 -8.86 -9.82 -17.02
C LYS A 186 -8.83 -9.86 -15.48
N THR A 187 -7.64 -9.74 -14.89
CA THR A 187 -7.44 -9.85 -13.43
C THR A 187 -7.77 -8.57 -12.68
N ILE A 188 -7.53 -7.36 -13.23
CA ILE A 188 -7.69 -6.10 -12.48
C ILE A 188 -8.64 -5.06 -13.08
N MET A 189 -9.01 -5.13 -14.36
CA MET A 189 -9.85 -4.11 -15.01
C MET A 189 -11.17 -3.89 -14.25
N GLY A 190 -11.53 -2.63 -13.98
CA GLY A 190 -12.76 -2.26 -13.26
C GLY A 190 -12.78 -2.63 -11.77
N LYS A 191 -11.75 -3.29 -11.22
CA LYS A 191 -11.73 -3.72 -9.82
C LYS A 191 -11.24 -2.60 -8.91
N THR A 192 -11.76 -2.61 -7.67
CA THR A 192 -11.25 -1.74 -6.61
C THR A 192 -9.92 -2.27 -6.10
N MET A 193 -8.90 -1.42 -6.10
CA MET A 193 -7.56 -1.74 -5.62
C MET A 193 -7.22 -0.86 -4.42
N TRP A 194 -6.50 -1.44 -3.47
CA TRP A 194 -5.67 -0.68 -2.53
C TRP A 194 -4.25 -0.64 -3.10
N CYS A 195 -3.61 0.51 -3.12
CA CYS A 195 -2.22 0.64 -3.56
C CYS A 195 -1.42 1.35 -2.47
N GLN A 196 -0.32 0.73 -2.03
CA GLN A 196 0.69 1.41 -1.25
C GLN A 196 1.57 2.21 -2.21
N LEU A 197 1.66 3.53 -2.04
CA LEU A 197 2.56 4.37 -2.82
C LEU A 197 3.97 4.30 -2.20
N ILE A 198 5.01 4.14 -3.02
CA ILE A 198 6.40 4.02 -2.53
C ILE A 198 7.28 5.12 -3.09
N ARG A 199 7.40 5.25 -4.42
CA ARG A 199 8.31 6.22 -5.06
C ARG A 199 7.72 6.77 -6.35
N LYS A 200 8.08 8.00 -6.73
CA LYS A 200 7.83 8.55 -8.08
C LYS A 200 9.02 8.21 -9.00
N ASP A 201 8.71 7.65 -10.16
CA ASP A 201 9.66 7.25 -11.20
C ASP A 201 9.90 8.40 -12.20
N GLN A 202 10.99 8.32 -12.98
CA GLN A 202 11.38 9.33 -13.97
C GLN A 202 10.25 9.64 -14.97
N TYR A 203 9.51 8.60 -15.39
CA TYR A 203 8.36 8.69 -16.30
C TYR A 203 7.07 9.20 -15.63
N GLN A 204 7.17 9.90 -14.49
CA GLN A 204 6.05 10.37 -13.67
C GLN A 204 5.05 9.27 -13.25
N ARG A 205 5.48 7.99 -13.25
CA ARG A 205 4.73 6.86 -12.70
C ARG A 205 4.93 6.79 -11.20
N ILE A 206 3.95 6.30 -10.45
CA ILE A 206 4.14 5.93 -9.04
C ILE A 206 4.44 4.44 -8.97
N VAL A 207 5.63 4.09 -8.47
CA VAL A 207 5.97 2.72 -8.05
C VAL A 207 5.18 2.43 -6.78
N GLY A 208 4.42 1.33 -6.79
CA GLY A 208 3.60 0.96 -5.65
C GLY A 208 3.28 -0.52 -5.59
N VAL A 209 2.79 -0.97 -4.43
CA VAL A 209 2.36 -2.35 -4.20
C VAL A 209 0.82 -2.40 -4.23
N PRO A 210 0.22 -2.86 -5.34
CA PRO A 210 -1.22 -2.99 -5.46
C PRO A 210 -1.77 -4.30 -4.88
N TYR A 211 -2.94 -4.19 -4.25
CA TYR A 211 -3.71 -5.26 -3.66
C TYR A 211 -5.14 -5.22 -4.18
N ILE A 212 -5.62 -6.35 -4.70
CA ILE A 212 -7.01 -6.53 -5.14
C ILE A 212 -7.91 -6.57 -3.91
N ARG A 213 -8.80 -5.58 -3.77
CA ARG A 213 -9.79 -5.55 -2.70
C ARG A 213 -10.77 -6.71 -2.88
N ARG A 214 -11.01 -7.48 -1.82
CA ARG A 214 -12.16 -8.38 -1.74
C ARG A 214 -13.09 -7.93 -0.62
N LEU A 215 -14.37 -8.30 -0.70
CA LEU A 215 -15.39 -7.84 0.25
C LEU A 215 -15.31 -8.60 1.58
N LEU A 216 -15.21 -9.93 1.51
CA LEU A 216 -15.27 -10.83 2.67
C LEU A 216 -13.96 -11.59 2.94
N LEU A 217 -12.90 -11.34 2.18
CA LEU A 217 -11.64 -12.11 2.25
C LEU A 217 -10.41 -11.18 2.25
N PRO A 218 -9.28 -11.58 2.87
CA PRO A 218 -8.07 -10.74 2.96
C PRO A 218 -7.54 -10.31 1.60
N ASN A 219 -7.27 -9.02 1.39
CA ASN A 219 -6.89 -8.45 0.08
C ASN A 219 -5.72 -9.22 -0.57
N ARG A 220 -5.78 -9.45 -1.89
CA ARG A 220 -4.78 -10.25 -2.62
C ARG A 220 -3.69 -9.35 -3.18
N PRO A 221 -2.40 -9.50 -2.79
CA PRO A 221 -1.31 -8.75 -3.42
C PRO A 221 -1.17 -9.16 -4.89
N LEU A 222 -1.19 -8.17 -5.78
CA LEU A 222 -1.11 -8.37 -7.22
C LEU A 222 0.29 -8.82 -7.70
N PRO A 223 1.44 -8.27 -7.22
CA PRO A 223 2.76 -8.73 -7.66
C PRO A 223 2.96 -10.23 -7.41
N VAL A 224 2.61 -10.69 -6.21
CA VAL A 224 2.65 -12.11 -5.81
C VAL A 224 1.74 -12.97 -6.70
N LEU A 225 0.57 -12.46 -7.09
CA LEU A 225 -0.35 -13.19 -7.96
C LEU A 225 0.21 -13.32 -9.39
N MET A 226 0.85 -12.28 -9.91
CA MET A 226 1.52 -12.29 -11.23
C MET A 226 2.67 -13.31 -11.28
N LEU A 227 3.51 -13.33 -10.24
CA LEU A 227 4.60 -14.30 -10.10
C LEU A 227 4.04 -15.74 -10.00
N LYS A 228 3.03 -15.98 -9.15
CA LYS A 228 2.41 -17.31 -8.96
C LYS A 228 1.72 -17.88 -10.20
N GLU A 229 1.26 -17.04 -11.12
CA GLU A 229 0.71 -17.49 -12.41
C GLU A 229 1.75 -17.49 -13.54
N GLY A 230 3.01 -17.12 -13.27
CA GLY A 230 4.07 -17.06 -14.28
C GLY A 230 3.82 -15.98 -15.35
N MET A 231 3.17 -14.88 -14.97
CA MET A 231 2.80 -13.78 -15.87
C MET A 231 3.87 -12.67 -15.88
N ALA A 232 4.72 -12.63 -14.86
CA ALA A 232 5.84 -11.72 -14.70
C ALA A 232 6.99 -12.46 -13.99
N VAL A 233 8.15 -11.82 -13.96
CA VAL A 233 9.36 -12.26 -13.26
C VAL A 233 9.76 -11.26 -12.18
N VAL A 234 10.66 -11.62 -11.27
CA VAL A 234 11.14 -10.73 -10.20
C VAL A 234 12.03 -9.63 -10.81
N TYR A 235 11.74 -8.37 -10.47
CA TYR A 235 12.56 -7.24 -10.95
C TYR A 235 13.82 -7.10 -10.09
N GLU A 236 14.96 -7.60 -10.55
CA GLU A 236 16.21 -7.64 -9.74
C GLU A 236 17.11 -6.39 -9.85
N SER A 237 16.76 -5.39 -10.65
CA SER A 237 17.65 -4.25 -10.92
C SER A 237 17.71 -3.25 -9.76
N ALA A 238 18.80 -2.46 -9.71
CA ALA A 238 19.01 -1.44 -8.70
C ALA A 238 17.83 -0.45 -8.58
N GLY A 239 17.43 -0.15 -7.34
CA GLY A 239 16.23 0.67 -7.07
C GLY A 239 14.89 -0.06 -7.21
N GLY A 240 14.91 -1.39 -7.26
CA GLY A 240 13.72 -2.25 -7.13
C GLY A 240 13.08 -2.16 -5.75
N GLU A 241 11.75 -2.05 -5.73
CA GLU A 241 10.93 -2.00 -4.52
C GLU A 241 10.12 -3.29 -4.39
N TYR A 242 10.18 -3.98 -3.25
CA TYR A 242 9.64 -5.35 -3.10
C TYR A 242 8.47 -5.48 -2.12
N GLY A 243 7.99 -4.35 -1.57
CA GLY A 243 6.97 -4.35 -0.53
C GLY A 243 7.41 -5.07 0.74
N THR A 244 6.49 -5.77 1.40
CA THR A 244 6.74 -6.44 2.69
C THR A 244 7.44 -7.80 2.59
N TRP A 245 7.56 -8.39 1.39
CA TRP A 245 8.13 -9.74 1.22
C TRP A 245 9.64 -9.76 0.96
N GLY A 246 10.23 -8.61 0.65
CA GLY A 246 11.60 -8.53 0.15
C GLY A 246 11.79 -9.24 -1.21
N ILE A 247 13.01 -9.18 -1.75
CA ILE A 247 13.33 -9.85 -3.02
C ILE A 247 13.22 -11.39 -2.88
N GLU A 248 13.69 -11.94 -1.75
CA GLU A 248 13.72 -13.38 -1.48
C GLU A 248 12.31 -13.98 -1.44
N GLY A 249 11.36 -13.33 -0.74
CA GLY A 249 9.98 -13.79 -0.69
C GLY A 249 9.28 -13.79 -2.04
N LEU A 250 9.64 -12.87 -2.95
CA LEU A 250 9.14 -12.89 -4.34
C LEU A 250 9.79 -14.01 -5.17
N LYS A 251 11.10 -14.25 -5.00
CA LYS A 251 11.81 -15.36 -5.67
C LYS A 251 11.23 -16.73 -5.32
N VAL A 252 10.73 -16.93 -4.10
CA VAL A 252 10.03 -18.18 -3.72
C VAL A 252 8.79 -18.42 -4.59
N TYR A 253 7.99 -17.38 -4.85
CA TYR A 253 6.79 -17.50 -5.69
C TYR A 253 7.12 -17.70 -7.17
N GLU A 254 8.19 -17.08 -7.65
CA GLU A 254 8.72 -17.30 -8.99
C GLU A 254 9.21 -18.74 -9.17
N ALA A 255 9.99 -19.27 -8.22
CA ALA A 255 10.48 -20.65 -8.22
C ALA A 255 9.32 -21.66 -8.21
N GLN A 256 8.24 -21.40 -7.46
CA GLN A 256 7.02 -22.20 -7.49
C GLN A 256 6.36 -22.21 -8.88
N ALA A 257 6.23 -21.05 -9.54
CA ALA A 257 5.65 -20.97 -10.88
C ALA A 257 6.54 -21.63 -11.95
N LYS A 258 7.87 -21.56 -11.77
CA LYS A 258 8.87 -22.23 -12.62
C LYS A 258 8.81 -23.75 -12.48
N ALA A 259 8.75 -24.28 -11.26
CA ALA A 259 8.56 -25.71 -11.00
C ALA A 259 7.22 -26.22 -11.56
N ALA A 260 6.15 -25.44 -11.42
CA ALA A 260 4.83 -25.74 -11.96
C ALA A 260 4.67 -25.50 -13.48
N LYS A 261 5.72 -25.04 -14.18
CA LYS A 261 5.70 -24.69 -15.63
C LYS A 261 4.47 -23.82 -15.99
N LYS A 262 4.25 -22.74 -15.24
CA LYS A 262 3.16 -21.79 -15.47
C LYS A 262 3.57 -20.62 -16.37
N GLY A 263 2.65 -20.13 -17.19
CA GLY A 263 2.83 -18.96 -18.05
C GLY A 263 4.15 -18.96 -18.82
N LEU A 264 4.98 -17.92 -18.60
CA LEU A 264 6.35 -17.75 -19.10
C LEU A 264 7.20 -19.02 -19.01
N TRP A 265 7.05 -19.80 -17.94
CA TRP A 265 7.85 -21.00 -17.66
C TRP A 265 7.47 -22.23 -18.50
N LYS A 266 6.49 -22.09 -19.42
CA LYS A 266 6.20 -23.07 -20.48
C LYS A 266 7.09 -22.90 -21.71
N LEU A 267 7.72 -21.73 -21.88
CA LEU A 267 8.49 -21.40 -23.07
C LEU A 267 9.80 -22.18 -23.11
N LYS A 268 10.12 -22.79 -24.27
CA LYS A 268 11.42 -23.47 -24.49
C LYS A 268 12.60 -22.50 -24.54
N LYS A 269 12.36 -21.27 -25.01
CA LYS A 269 13.34 -20.17 -25.07
C LYS A 269 12.78 -19.00 -24.26
N PHE A 270 13.15 -18.92 -22.99
CA PHE A 270 12.83 -17.81 -22.11
C PHE A 270 14.01 -16.82 -22.08
N GLU A 271 13.71 -15.53 -22.23
CA GLU A 271 14.66 -14.42 -22.10
C GLU A 271 14.12 -13.46 -21.05
N HIS A 272 14.95 -13.08 -20.07
CA HIS A 272 14.53 -12.20 -19.00
C HIS A 272 14.27 -10.78 -19.55
N PRO A 273 13.20 -10.06 -19.14
CA PRO A 273 12.87 -8.73 -19.68
C PRO A 273 14.00 -7.72 -19.50
N ALA A 274 14.75 -7.79 -18.41
CA ALA A 274 15.92 -6.94 -18.19
C ALA A 274 17.05 -7.19 -19.21
N ASP A 275 17.24 -8.43 -19.66
CA ASP A 275 18.29 -8.79 -20.63
C ASP A 275 17.85 -8.46 -22.06
N TYR A 276 16.56 -8.63 -22.36
CA TYR A 276 15.93 -8.10 -23.57
C TYR A 276 16.15 -6.58 -23.69
N LYS A 277 15.87 -5.81 -22.64
CA LYS A 277 16.10 -4.35 -22.58
C LYS A 277 17.57 -3.99 -22.85
N LYS A 278 18.52 -4.69 -22.24
CA LYS A 278 19.97 -4.50 -22.49
C LYS A 278 20.31 -4.79 -23.96
N ARG A 279 19.85 -5.92 -24.51
CA ARG A 279 20.12 -6.34 -25.89
C ARG A 279 19.58 -5.36 -26.92
N MET A 280 18.35 -4.86 -26.73
CA MET A 280 17.76 -3.87 -27.64
C MET A 280 18.50 -2.53 -27.55
N LYS A 281 18.87 -2.06 -26.34
CA LYS A 281 19.66 -0.85 -26.16
C LYS A 281 21.04 -0.95 -26.85
N MET A 282 21.75 -2.07 -26.68
CA MET A 282 23.04 -2.30 -27.36
C MET A 282 22.91 -2.34 -28.89
N ALA A 283 21.80 -2.89 -29.41
CA ALA A 283 21.53 -2.89 -30.85
C ALA A 283 21.26 -1.48 -31.40
N GLU A 284 20.52 -0.65 -30.64
CA GLU A 284 20.26 0.76 -30.96
C GLU A 284 21.56 1.59 -30.95
N GLU A 285 22.35 1.50 -29.87
CA GLU A 285 23.66 2.17 -29.77
C GLU A 285 24.61 1.75 -30.91
N GLY A 286 24.63 0.46 -31.25
CA GLY A 286 25.39 -0.07 -32.40
C GLY A 286 24.93 0.50 -33.74
N MET A 287 23.61 0.61 -33.96
CA MET A 287 23.06 1.24 -35.17
C MET A 287 23.42 2.73 -35.28
N ILE A 288 23.36 3.47 -34.17
CA ILE A 288 23.76 4.88 -34.12
C ILE A 288 25.23 5.03 -34.47
N GLY A 289 26.14 4.25 -33.87
CA GLY A 289 27.57 4.28 -34.18
C GLY A 289 27.89 3.94 -35.64
N VAL A 290 27.16 2.99 -36.24
CA VAL A 290 27.28 2.69 -37.69
C VAL A 290 26.80 3.85 -38.56
N GLN A 291 25.72 4.54 -38.17
CA GLN A 291 25.23 5.71 -38.90
C GLN A 291 26.18 6.91 -38.79
N GLU A 292 26.72 7.20 -37.61
CA GLU A 292 27.69 8.28 -37.39
C GLU A 292 28.99 8.04 -38.16
N THR A 293 29.54 6.83 -38.11
CA THR A 293 30.76 6.49 -38.88
C THR A 293 30.53 6.53 -40.39
N ALA A 294 29.34 6.13 -40.88
CA ALA A 294 28.96 6.28 -42.28
C ALA A 294 28.82 7.76 -42.70
N GLN A 295 28.22 8.61 -41.86
CA GLN A 295 28.11 10.04 -42.09
C GLN A 295 29.48 10.74 -42.07
N ALA A 296 30.38 10.37 -41.15
CA ALA A 296 31.74 10.87 -41.09
C ALA A 296 32.53 10.52 -42.37
N LYS A 297 32.44 9.27 -42.85
CA LYS A 297 33.04 8.83 -44.13
C LYS A 297 32.46 9.57 -45.34
N ARG A 298 31.15 9.88 -45.35
CA ARG A 298 30.54 10.71 -46.41
C ARG A 298 31.10 12.15 -46.37
N LYS A 299 31.13 12.79 -45.20
CA LYS A 299 31.64 14.16 -45.03
C LYS A 299 33.12 14.28 -45.41
N SER A 300 33.97 13.31 -45.06
CA SER A 300 35.38 13.32 -45.47
C SER A 300 35.56 13.13 -46.98
N LYS A 301 34.78 12.24 -47.62
CA LYS A 301 34.82 12.06 -49.09
C LYS A 301 34.38 13.33 -49.83
N THR A 302 33.32 14.01 -49.40
CA THR A 302 32.88 15.28 -50.00
C THR A 302 33.94 16.38 -49.84
N ARG A 303 34.58 16.49 -48.66
CA ARG A 303 35.68 17.44 -48.43
C ARG A 303 36.91 17.14 -49.30
N GLY A 304 37.26 15.86 -49.48
CA GLY A 304 38.36 15.47 -50.36
C GLY A 304 38.13 15.84 -51.82
N ILE A 305 36.91 15.66 -52.33
CA ILE A 305 36.53 16.05 -53.70
C ILE A 305 36.60 17.57 -53.88
N PHE A 306 36.05 18.36 -52.95
CA PHE A 306 36.13 19.83 -53.01
C PHE A 306 37.58 20.35 -52.90
N GLY A 307 38.41 19.75 -52.04
CA GLY A 307 39.81 20.12 -51.89
C GLY A 307 40.67 19.79 -53.13
N LEU A 308 40.30 18.74 -53.88
CA LEU A 308 40.96 18.40 -55.15
C LEU A 308 40.57 19.39 -56.27
N PHE A 309 39.27 19.72 -56.39
CA PHE A 309 38.79 20.72 -57.36
C PHE A 309 39.38 22.11 -57.12
N GLY A 310 39.48 22.54 -55.85
CA GLY A 310 40.07 23.84 -55.49
C GLY A 310 41.55 23.98 -55.86
N ARG A 311 42.31 22.87 -56.01
CA ARG A 311 43.69 22.89 -56.49
C ARG A 311 43.83 22.81 -58.01
N LEU A 312 42.78 22.41 -58.73
CA LEU A 312 42.81 22.31 -60.19
C LEU A 312 42.43 23.63 -60.90
N PHE A 313 41.69 24.50 -60.21
CA PHE A 313 41.21 25.80 -60.72
C PHE A 313 41.80 27.02 -60.00
N GLY A 314 42.76 26.83 -59.10
CA GLY A 314 43.46 27.90 -58.38
C GLY A 314 44.88 28.11 -58.88
N ARG A 315 45.04 28.81 -60.01
CA ARG A 315 46.33 29.33 -60.48
C ARG A 315 46.13 30.60 -61.29
#